data_AF-A0A7S0EF79-F1
#
_entry.id   AF-A0A7S0EF79-F1
#
_cell.length_a   1.000
_cell.length_b   1.000
_cell.length_c   1.000
_cell.angle_alpha   90.00
_cell.angle_beta   90.00
_cell.angle_gamma   90.00
#
_symmetry.space_group_name_H-M   'P 1'
#
loop_
_entity.id
_entity.type
_entity.pdbx_description
1 polymer ?
#
loop_
_entity_poly.entity_id
_entity_poly.type
_entity_poly.pdbx_seq_one_letter_code
_entity_poly.pdbx_strand_id
1 'polypeptide(L)'
;GLERERERERERQESTETASEMDEAKSDLIQVLSRLEAHWVVLEAEVVEINKDIVHCEQCLHKYGEHFSFPLQHLKELKKSKKQKMKEIIRTMEAFNSNLVGGKRLVKLLERDMPVAGTGTSFQNAPG
;
A
#
# COMPACT_ATOMS: atom_id res chain seq x y z
N GLY A 1 26.85 -34.20 18.83
CA GLY A 1 27.17 -34.31 17.40
C GLY A 1 25.91 -34.11 16.59
N LEU A 2 25.06 -35.15 16.52
CA LEU A 2 23.86 -35.19 15.67
C LEU A 2 22.69 -34.29 16.11
N GLU A 3 22.43 -34.12 17.41
CA GLU A 3 21.30 -33.27 17.86
C GLU A 3 21.53 -31.78 17.55
N ARG A 4 22.74 -31.28 17.78
CA ARG A 4 23.12 -29.90 17.45
C ARG A 4 23.15 -29.61 15.95
N GLU A 5 23.26 -30.64 15.13
CA GLU A 5 23.25 -30.53 13.67
C GLU A 5 21.81 -30.47 13.15
N ARG A 6 20.93 -31.33 13.70
CA ARG A 6 19.49 -31.30 13.44
C ARG A 6 18.81 -30.01 13.91
N GLU A 7 19.26 -29.43 15.01
CA GLU A 7 18.75 -28.16 15.53
C GLU A 7 19.11 -26.99 14.59
N ARG A 8 20.34 -26.96 14.07
CA ARG A 8 20.77 -25.95 13.07
C ARG A 8 20.05 -26.08 11.73
N GLU A 9 19.70 -27.31 11.31
CA GLU A 9 18.90 -27.53 10.10
C GLU A 9 17.46 -27.02 10.26
N ARG A 10 16.85 -27.19 11.45
CA ARG A 10 15.53 -26.61 11.75
C ARG A 10 15.55 -25.09 11.79
N GLU A 11 16.53 -24.49 12.46
CA GLU A 11 16.70 -23.02 12.50
C GLU A 11 16.89 -22.43 11.10
N ARG A 12 17.62 -23.14 10.22
CA ARG A 12 17.78 -22.75 8.81
C ARG A 12 16.48 -22.84 8.04
N GLN A 13 15.72 -23.93 8.19
CA GLN A 13 14.42 -24.09 7.54
C GLN A 13 13.43 -23.01 7.99
N GLU A 14 13.35 -22.73 9.28
CA GLU A 14 12.49 -21.70 9.86
C GLU A 14 12.89 -20.28 9.41
N SER A 15 14.21 -20.02 9.28
CA SER A 15 14.72 -18.76 8.73
C SER A 15 14.37 -18.57 7.24
N THR A 16 14.33 -19.64 6.46
CA THR A 16 13.89 -19.58 5.04
C THR A 16 12.39 -19.43 4.88
N GLU A 17 11.57 -20.09 5.71
CA GLU A 17 10.10 -19.95 5.67
C GLU A 17 9.68 -18.53 6.03
N THR A 18 10.23 -17.96 7.11
CA THR A 18 9.94 -16.57 7.52
C THR A 18 10.39 -15.54 6.48
N ALA A 19 11.51 -15.77 5.79
CA ALA A 19 11.94 -14.91 4.68
C ALA A 19 10.98 -14.99 3.48
N SER A 20 10.47 -16.19 3.16
CA SER A 20 9.48 -16.42 2.10
C SER A 20 8.16 -15.72 2.39
N GLU A 21 7.63 -15.84 3.61
CA GLU A 21 6.39 -15.17 4.04
C GLU A 21 6.50 -13.64 3.95
N MET A 22 7.66 -13.09 4.31
CA MET A 22 7.91 -11.66 4.22
C MET A 22 7.96 -11.17 2.77
N ASP A 23 8.48 -11.97 1.84
CA ASP A 23 8.53 -11.62 0.42
C ASP A 23 7.15 -11.74 -0.26
N GLU A 24 6.32 -12.69 0.16
CA GLU A 24 4.91 -12.77 -0.24
C GLU A 24 4.14 -11.52 0.23
N ALA A 25 4.28 -11.13 1.49
CA ALA A 25 3.63 -9.93 2.03
C ALA A 25 4.06 -8.63 1.30
N LYS A 26 5.33 -8.54 0.88
CA LYS A 26 5.82 -7.42 0.04
C LYS A 26 5.20 -7.46 -1.36
N SER A 27 5.09 -8.64 -1.96
CA SER A 27 4.48 -8.82 -3.28
C SER A 27 3.02 -8.40 -3.28
N ASP A 28 2.25 -8.87 -2.30
CA ASP A 28 0.83 -8.51 -2.14
C ASP A 28 0.65 -7.01 -1.94
N LEU A 29 1.55 -6.40 -1.16
CA LEU A 29 1.58 -4.96 -0.99
C LEU A 29 1.78 -4.22 -2.32
N ILE A 30 2.82 -4.57 -3.07
CA ILE A 30 3.10 -3.93 -4.35
C ILE A 30 1.89 -4.05 -5.28
N GLN A 31 1.24 -5.22 -5.31
CA GLN A 31 0.03 -5.43 -6.10
C GLN A 31 -1.12 -4.50 -5.68
N VAL A 32 -1.37 -4.33 -4.37
CA VAL A 32 -2.42 -3.44 -3.89
C VAL A 32 -2.15 -1.99 -4.28
N LEU A 33 -0.90 -1.52 -4.11
CA LEU A 33 -0.52 -0.16 -4.48
C LEU A 33 -0.67 0.08 -5.99
N SER A 34 -0.15 -0.84 -6.82
CA SER A 34 -0.28 -0.73 -8.28
C SER A 34 -1.74 -0.74 -8.75
N ARG A 35 -2.63 -1.50 -8.09
CA ARG A 35 -4.07 -1.48 -8.38
C ARG A 35 -4.70 -0.13 -8.01
N LEU A 36 -4.36 0.43 -6.84
CA LEU A 36 -4.88 1.72 -6.42
C LEU A 36 -4.41 2.85 -7.34
N GLU A 37 -3.16 2.81 -7.78
CA GLU A 37 -2.61 3.75 -8.78
C GLU A 37 -3.32 3.61 -10.13
N ALA A 38 -3.53 2.38 -10.62
CA ALA A 38 -4.27 2.15 -11.86
C ALA A 38 -5.71 2.70 -11.78
N HIS A 39 -6.41 2.46 -10.66
CA HIS A 39 -7.74 3.01 -10.44
C HIS A 39 -7.74 4.54 -10.38
N TRP A 40 -6.71 5.14 -9.76
CA TRP A 40 -6.56 6.59 -9.72
C TRP A 40 -6.43 7.19 -11.13
N VAL A 41 -5.54 6.64 -11.95
CA VAL A 41 -5.30 7.11 -13.33
C VAL A 41 -6.57 7.03 -14.17
N VAL A 42 -7.33 5.94 -14.05
CA VAL A 42 -8.61 5.79 -14.75
C VAL A 42 -9.61 6.85 -14.29
N LEU A 43 -9.78 7.05 -12.98
CA LEU A 43 -10.69 8.07 -12.46
C LEU A 43 -10.31 9.49 -12.89
N GLU A 44 -9.02 9.80 -12.94
CA GLU A 44 -8.52 11.08 -13.42
C GLU A 44 -8.89 11.31 -14.89
N ALA A 45 -8.64 10.34 -15.76
CA ALA A 45 -9.01 10.39 -17.16
C ALA A 45 -10.53 10.54 -17.36
N GLU A 46 -11.33 9.76 -16.63
CA GLU A 46 -12.79 9.85 -16.67
C GLU A 46 -13.29 11.24 -16.24
N VAL A 47 -12.71 11.84 -15.21
CA VAL A 47 -13.10 13.19 -14.76
C VAL A 47 -12.79 14.24 -15.83
N VAL A 48 -11.69 14.08 -16.58
CA VAL A 48 -11.34 14.96 -17.70
C VAL A 48 -12.40 14.85 -18.81
N GLU A 49 -12.79 13.64 -19.20
CA GLU A 49 -13.83 13.45 -20.22
C GLU A 49 -15.20 13.96 -19.76
N ILE A 50 -15.60 13.68 -18.51
CA ILE A 50 -16.85 14.21 -17.94
C ILE A 50 -16.87 15.75 -17.97
N ASN A 51 -15.73 16.42 -17.78
CA ASN A 51 -15.70 17.89 -17.92
C ASN A 51 -15.98 18.34 -19.35
N LYS A 52 -15.45 17.64 -20.35
CA LYS A 52 -15.74 17.93 -21.77
C LYS A 52 -17.21 17.71 -22.07
N ASP A 53 -17.78 16.61 -21.57
CA ASP A 53 -19.20 16.27 -21.75
C ASP A 53 -20.12 17.29 -21.08
N ILE A 54 -19.76 17.80 -19.89
CA ILE A 54 -20.50 18.87 -19.22
C ILE A 54 -20.55 20.11 -20.10
N VAL A 55 -19.41 20.55 -20.64
CA VAL A 55 -19.35 21.74 -21.52
C VAL A 55 -20.20 21.52 -22.78
N HIS A 56 -20.13 20.34 -23.39
CA HIS A 56 -20.95 20.02 -24.54
C HIS A 56 -22.45 19.99 -24.19
N CYS A 57 -22.81 19.41 -23.05
CA CYS A 57 -24.19 19.34 -22.59
C CYS A 57 -24.75 20.73 -22.24
N GLU A 58 -23.91 21.66 -21.75
CA GLU A 58 -24.27 23.07 -21.56
C GLU A 58 -24.58 23.77 -22.89
N GLN A 59 -23.80 23.50 -23.94
CA GLN A 59 -24.09 24.01 -25.29
C GLN A 59 -25.41 23.44 -25.83
N CYS A 60 -25.66 22.15 -25.62
CA CYS A 60 -26.90 21.51 -26.03
C CYS A 60 -28.11 22.05 -25.25
N LEU A 61 -27.99 22.30 -23.95
CA LEU A 61 -29.02 22.96 -23.14
C LEU A 61 -29.33 24.35 -23.71
N HIS A 62 -28.31 25.11 -24.09
CA HIS A 62 -28.51 26.42 -24.69
C HIS A 62 -29.23 26.35 -26.05
N LYS A 63 -28.86 25.38 -26.90
CA LYS A 63 -29.37 25.27 -28.28
C LYS A 63 -30.74 24.59 -28.38
N TYR A 64 -30.96 23.56 -27.57
CA TYR A 64 -32.10 22.65 -27.68
C TYR A 64 -33.03 22.71 -26.45
N GLY A 65 -32.71 23.56 -25.47
CA GLY A 65 -33.54 23.78 -24.29
C GLY A 65 -33.45 22.65 -23.25
N GLU A 66 -34.44 22.63 -22.36
CA GLU A 66 -34.40 21.93 -21.07
C GLU A 66 -34.26 20.39 -21.15
N HIS A 67 -34.40 19.78 -22.32
CA HIS A 67 -34.14 18.35 -22.53
C HIS A 67 -32.74 17.91 -22.07
N PHE A 68 -31.77 18.83 -22.10
CA PHE A 68 -30.40 18.58 -21.65
C PHE A 68 -30.13 18.92 -20.17
N SER A 69 -31.14 19.41 -19.44
CA SER A 69 -30.99 19.75 -18.01
C SER A 69 -30.71 18.51 -17.16
N PHE A 70 -31.45 17.42 -17.38
CA PHE A 70 -31.28 16.17 -16.66
C PHE A 70 -29.94 15.49 -16.95
N PRO A 71 -29.52 15.28 -18.21
CA PRO A 71 -28.17 14.78 -18.52
C PRO A 71 -27.05 15.65 -17.92
N LEU A 72 -27.17 16.98 -17.98
CA LEU A 72 -26.18 17.89 -17.39
C LEU A 72 -26.07 17.72 -15.87
N GLN A 73 -27.21 17.60 -15.19
CA GLN A 73 -27.25 17.37 -13.75
C GLN A 73 -26.61 16.01 -13.40
N HIS A 74 -26.93 14.96 -14.15
CA HIS A 74 -26.33 13.64 -13.98
C HIS A 74 -24.81 13.68 -14.13
N LEU A 75 -24.28 14.36 -15.15
CA LEU A 75 -22.84 14.49 -15.35
C LEU A 75 -22.16 15.26 -14.19
N LYS A 76 -22.80 16.30 -13.65
CA LYS A 76 -22.29 17.04 -12.47
C LYS A 76 -22.23 16.17 -11.22
N GLU A 77 -23.25 15.33 -11.00
CA GLU A 77 -23.30 14.37 -9.90
C GLU A 77 -22.26 13.26 -10.08
N LEU A 78 -22.12 12.71 -11.29
CA LEU A 78 -21.14 11.70 -11.62
C LEU A 78 -19.72 12.21 -11.39
N LYS A 79 -19.40 13.43 -11.85
CA LYS A 79 -18.13 14.11 -11.57
C LYS A 79 -17.86 14.21 -10.07
N LYS A 80 -18.86 14.61 -9.27
CA LYS A 80 -18.75 14.72 -7.82
C LYS A 80 -18.46 13.36 -7.18
N SER A 81 -19.17 12.32 -7.60
CA SER A 81 -18.98 10.95 -7.13
C SER A 81 -17.58 10.42 -7.45
N LYS A 82 -17.11 10.59 -8.69
CA LYS A 82 -15.77 10.18 -9.12
C LYS A 82 -14.66 10.90 -8.35
N LYS A 83 -14.78 12.22 -8.14
CA LYS A 83 -13.86 12.98 -7.29
C LYS A 83 -13.87 12.52 -5.83
N GLN A 84 -15.02 12.10 -5.31
CA GLN A 84 -15.12 11.56 -3.96
C GLN A 84 -14.38 10.21 -3.85
N LYS A 85 -14.50 9.35 -4.86
CA LYS A 85 -13.75 8.09 -4.94
C LYS A 85 -12.24 8.31 -5.02
N MET A 86 -11.79 9.30 -5.77
CA MET A 86 -10.38 9.70 -5.79
C MET A 86 -9.88 10.09 -4.39
N LYS A 87 -10.65 10.89 -3.64
CA LYS A 87 -10.29 11.25 -2.25
C LYS A 87 -10.24 10.04 -1.32
N GLU A 88 -11.11 9.06 -1.52
CA GLU A 88 -11.08 7.80 -0.76
C GLU A 88 -9.79 7.02 -1.04
N ILE A 89 -9.36 6.91 -2.30
CA ILE A 89 -8.09 6.27 -2.67
C ILE A 89 -6.90 6.95 -1.97
N ILE A 90 -6.84 8.29 -1.99
CA ILE A 90 -5.77 9.04 -1.29
C ILE A 90 -5.76 8.70 0.20
N ARG A 91 -6.92 8.75 0.87
CA ARG A 91 -7.02 8.42 2.30
C ARG A 91 -6.57 6.99 2.59
N THR A 92 -6.92 6.05 1.72
CA THR A 92 -6.47 4.65 1.83
C THR A 92 -4.96 4.55 1.68
N MET A 93 -4.35 5.24 0.71
CA MET A 93 -2.89 5.29 0.53
C MET A 93 -2.19 5.93 1.74
N GLU A 94 -2.72 7.02 2.29
CA GLU A 94 -2.17 7.71 3.46
C GLU A 94 -2.24 6.85 4.72
N ALA A 95 -3.40 6.24 4.99
CA ALA A 95 -3.58 5.31 6.10
C ALA A 95 -2.64 4.11 5.98
N PHE A 96 -2.49 3.61 4.76
CA PHE A 96 -1.58 2.52 4.47
C PHE A 96 -0.11 2.91 4.73
N ASN A 97 0.32 4.09 4.28
CA ASN A 97 1.67 4.59 4.55
C ASN A 97 1.94 4.80 6.05
N SER A 98 0.95 5.32 6.79
CA SER A 98 1.03 5.47 8.25
C SER A 98 1.25 4.12 8.95
N ASN A 99 0.50 3.09 8.56
CA ASN A 99 0.64 1.74 9.09
C ASN A 99 2.02 1.13 8.79
N LEU A 100 2.55 1.34 7.58
CA LEU A 100 3.91 0.91 7.21
C LEU A 100 4.98 1.58 8.08
N VAL A 101 4.87 2.88 8.31
CA VAL A 101 5.82 3.63 9.15
C VAL A 101 5.74 3.15 10.61
N GLY A 102 4.53 2.92 11.12
CA GLY A 102 4.30 2.34 12.44
C GLY A 102 4.93 0.95 12.60
N GLY A 103 4.72 0.07 11.61
CA GLY A 103 5.30 -1.27 11.58
C GLY A 103 6.83 -1.24 11.56
N LYS A 104 7.44 -0.41 10.68
CA LYS A 104 8.90 -0.23 10.64
C LYS A 104 9.48 0.26 11.96
N ARG A 105 8.77 1.16 12.67
CA ARG A 105 9.18 1.63 13.99
C ARG A 105 9.11 0.52 15.03
N LEU A 106 8.08 -0.32 15.01
CA LEU A 106 7.95 -1.45 15.90
C LEU A 106 9.08 -2.47 15.70
N VAL A 107 9.38 -2.84 14.46
CA VAL A 107 10.50 -3.75 14.13
C VAL A 107 11.81 -3.22 14.69
N LYS A 108 12.12 -1.93 14.48
CA LYS A 108 13.33 -1.30 15.04
C LYS A 108 13.40 -1.32 16.56
N LEU A 109 12.25 -1.21 17.25
CA LEU A 109 12.21 -1.30 18.71
C LEU A 109 12.47 -2.74 19.18
N LEU A 110 11.87 -3.72 18.52
CA LEU A 110 12.07 -5.14 18.81
C LEU A 110 13.52 -5.58 18.55
N GLU A 111 14.13 -5.13 17.46
CA GLU A 111 15.55 -5.36 17.15
C GLU A 111 16.49 -4.76 18.20
N ARG A 112 16.12 -3.60 18.76
CA ARG A 112 16.92 -2.93 19.80
C ARG A 112 16.83 -3.64 21.15
N ASP A 113 15.66 -4.19 21.47
CA ASP A 113 15.37 -4.78 22.78
C ASP A 113 15.63 -6.30 22.82
N MET A 114 15.97 -6.95 21.68
CA MET A 114 16.51 -8.32 21.63
C MET A 114 18.04 -8.32 21.71
N PRO A 115 18.65 -8.61 22.87
CA PRO A 115 20.09 -8.86 22.94
C PRO A 115 20.37 -10.17 22.19
N VAL A 116 21.08 -10.08 21.06
CA VAL A 116 21.74 -11.24 20.46
C VAL A 116 22.57 -11.89 21.57
N ALA A 117 22.17 -13.09 22.01
CA ALA A 117 22.92 -13.88 22.96
C ALA A 117 24.31 -14.15 22.37
N GLY A 118 25.26 -13.29 22.73
CA GLY A 118 26.66 -13.38 22.35
C GLY A 118 27.25 -14.66 22.89
N THR A 119 27.25 -15.68 22.05
CA THR A 119 28.18 -16.79 22.12
C THR A 119 29.58 -16.23 21.89
N GLY A 120 30.39 -16.20 22.94
CA GLY A 120 31.72 -15.62 22.90
C GLY A 120 32.51 -15.87 24.18
N THR A 121 32.68 -17.15 24.53
CA THR A 121 33.74 -17.61 25.42
C THR A 121 35.06 -16.92 25.11
N SER A 122 35.57 -16.12 26.04
CA SER A 122 36.97 -15.68 26.06
C SER A 122 37.59 -16.16 27.37
N PHE A 123 37.97 -17.44 27.39
CA PHE A 123 39.08 -17.90 28.21
C PHE A 123 40.35 -17.26 27.63
N GLN A 124 41.05 -16.41 28.38
CA GLN A 124 42.50 -16.23 28.24
C GLN A 124 43.10 -15.45 29.42
N ASN A 125 43.81 -16.22 30.26
CA ASN A 125 45.12 -15.99 30.87
C ASN A 125 45.43 -14.66 31.59
N ALA A 126 45.64 -14.82 32.91
CA ALA A 126 46.60 -14.04 33.67
C ALA A 126 48.01 -14.12 33.06
N PRO A 127 48.81 -13.04 33.19
CA PRO A 127 50.07 -13.21 33.92
C PRO A 127 50.44 -11.98 34.77
N GLY A 128 51.15 -12.20 35.88
CA GLY A 128 51.87 -11.17 36.64
C GLY A 128 51.71 -11.32 38.14
#